data_AF-A0A2A7AU55-F1
#
_entry.id   AF-A0A2A7AU55-F1
#
_cell.length_a   1.000
_cell.length_b   1.000
_cell.length_c   1.000
_cell.angle_alpha   90.00
_cell.angle_beta   90.00
_cell.angle_gamma   90.00
#
_symmetry.space_group_name_H-M   'P 1'
#
loop_
_entity.id
_entity.type
_entity.pdbx_description
1 polymer ?
#
loop_
_entity_poly.entity_id
_entity_poly.type
_entity_poly.pdbx_seq_one_letter_code
_entity_poly.pdbx_strand_id
1 'polypeptide(L)'
;MVRQFSSIKGYQTAYTLVYSLDAAAEGSCQLTLARQGAQEQRVSMLVPLDPEKGYRLLQYLYENVVQPEQWDDVIADHLPALAAAPRGGTAREQ
;
A
#
# COMPACT_ATOMS: atom_id res chain seq x y z
N MET A 1 -7.14 -3.67 4.46
CA MET A 1 -7.08 -2.69 5.56
C MET A 1 -7.93 -1.49 5.20
N VAL A 2 -8.65 -0.90 6.15
CA VAL A 2 -9.58 0.22 5.90
C VAL A 2 -9.30 1.34 6.87
N ARG A 3 -9.26 2.58 6.36
CA ARG A 3 -9.08 3.80 7.14
C ARG A 3 -10.19 4.78 6.82
N GLN A 4 -10.96 5.14 7.84
CA GLN A 4 -12.08 6.07 7.69
C GLN A 4 -11.65 7.46 8.12
N PHE A 5 -12.05 8.46 7.35
CA PHE A 5 -11.86 9.86 7.66
C PHE A 5 -13.22 10.54 7.77
N SER A 6 -13.41 11.24 8.88
CA SER A 6 -14.61 12.04 9.10
C SER A 6 -14.53 13.37 8.36
N SER A 7 -15.69 13.99 8.18
CA SER A 7 -15.74 15.35 7.63
C SER A 7 -15.24 16.35 8.66
N ILE A 8 -14.40 17.27 8.18
CA ILE A 8 -13.95 18.44 8.92
C ILE A 8 -14.48 19.66 8.16
N LYS A 9 -15.38 20.41 8.79
CA LYS A 9 -16.09 21.53 8.16
C LYS A 9 -15.09 22.54 7.55
N GLY A 10 -15.14 22.69 6.23
CA GLY A 10 -14.28 23.62 5.48
C GLY A 10 -12.89 23.09 5.11
N TYR A 11 -12.51 21.88 5.54
CA TYR A 11 -11.18 21.31 5.28
C TYR A 11 -11.24 19.96 4.56
N GLN A 12 -12.19 19.10 4.90
CA GLN A 12 -12.22 17.73 4.40
C GLN A 12 -13.65 17.17 4.43
N THR A 13 -14.07 16.50 3.36
CA THR A 13 -15.30 15.70 3.36
C THR A 13 -14.99 14.30 3.85
N ALA A 14 -15.97 13.63 4.47
CA ALA A 14 -15.79 12.26 4.90
C ALA A 14 -15.47 11.35 3.71
N TYR A 15 -14.42 10.54 3.85
CA TYR A 15 -14.04 9.53 2.86
C TYR A 15 -13.38 8.35 3.55
N THR A 16 -13.34 7.22 2.85
CA THR A 16 -12.73 5.99 3.32
C THR A 16 -11.63 5.57 2.37
N LEU A 17 -10.44 5.23 2.88
CA LEU A 17 -9.37 4.61 2.11
C LEU A 17 -9.34 3.11 2.40
N VAL A 18 -9.44 2.32 1.33
CA VAL A 18 -9.41 0.86 1.36
C VAL A 18 -8.14 0.40 0.68
N TYR A 19 -7.25 -0.21 1.46
CA TYR A 19 -6.01 -0.80 1.00
C TYR A 19 -6.19 -2.31 0.92
N SER A 20 -6.02 -2.89 -0.26
CA SER A 20 -6.15 -4.32 -0.53
C SER A 20 -4.91 -4.87 -1.20
N LEU A 21 -4.51 -6.07 -0.81
CA LEU A 21 -3.46 -6.85 -1.42
C LEU A 21 -4.09 -8.16 -1.89
N ASP A 22 -3.93 -8.47 -3.17
CA ASP A 22 -4.36 -9.74 -3.76
C ASP A 22 -3.13 -10.48 -4.30
N ALA A 23 -3.04 -11.77 -4.03
CA ALA A 23 -1.93 -12.58 -4.54
C ALA A 23 -2.22 -12.93 -6.00
N ALA A 24 -1.44 -12.38 -6.94
CA ALA A 24 -1.73 -12.49 -8.36
C ALA A 24 -1.08 -13.73 -8.98
N ALA A 25 0.25 -13.71 -9.13
CA ALA A 25 1.06 -14.81 -9.67
C ALA A 25 2.27 -15.07 -8.77
N GLU A 26 2.95 -16.21 -8.93
CA GLU A 26 4.13 -16.56 -8.10
C GLU A 26 5.15 -15.42 -8.03
N GLY A 27 5.40 -14.91 -6.82
CA GLY A 27 6.31 -13.79 -6.56
C GLY A 27 5.76 -12.40 -6.91
N SER A 28 4.46 -12.25 -7.16
CA SER A 28 3.82 -10.96 -7.43
C SER A 28 2.50 -10.77 -6.67
N CYS A 29 2.24 -9.53 -6.29
CA CYS A 29 1.00 -9.15 -5.61
C CYS A 29 0.37 -7.95 -6.30
N GLN A 30 -0.95 -7.97 -6.40
CA GLN A 30 -1.74 -6.85 -6.87
C GLN A 30 -2.11 -5.98 -5.67
N LEU A 31 -1.49 -4.81 -5.60
CA LEU A 31 -1.82 -3.78 -4.63
C LEU A 31 -2.93 -2.91 -5.19
N THR A 32 -3.96 -2.64 -4.39
CA THR A 32 -5.10 -1.79 -4.75
C THR A 32 -5.40 -0.81 -3.62
N LEU A 33 -5.52 0.47 -3.95
CA LEU A 33 -6.01 1.51 -3.07
C LEU A 33 -7.26 2.14 -3.67
N ALA A 34 -8.35 2.13 -2.92
CA ALA A 34 -9.60 2.76 -3.30
C ALA A 34 -10.01 3.80 -2.25
N ARG A 35 -10.22 5.04 -2.70
CA ARG A 35 -10.93 6.09 -1.97
C ARG A 35 -12.42 5.96 -2.29
N GLN A 36 -13.23 5.82 -1.24
CA GLN A 36 -14.69 5.76 -1.30
C GLN A 36 -15.30 6.98 -0.61
N GLY A 37 -16.42 7.49 -1.14
CA GLY A 37 -17.08 8.69 -0.62
C GLY A 37 -16.69 9.93 -1.42
N ALA A 38 -16.07 10.93 -0.77
CA ALA A 38 -15.64 12.13 -1.47
C ALA A 38 -14.44 11.87 -2.39
N GLN A 39 -14.52 12.32 -3.64
CA GLN A 39 -13.51 12.11 -4.69
C GLN A 39 -13.13 10.64 -4.86
N GLU A 40 -14.13 9.81 -5.19
CA GLU A 40 -13.90 8.38 -5.39
C GLU A 40 -12.82 8.14 -6.44
N GLN A 41 -11.79 7.41 -6.04
CA GLN A 41 -10.64 7.14 -6.90
C GLN A 41 -10.09 5.77 -6.54
N ARG A 42 -9.73 5.00 -7.56
CA ARG A 42 -9.13 3.69 -7.37
C ARG A 42 -7.88 3.59 -8.20
N VAL A 43 -6.79 3.18 -7.55
CA VAL A 43 -5.51 2.88 -8.17
C VAL A 43 -5.14 1.45 -7.84
N SER A 44 -4.54 0.77 -8.81
CA SER A 44 -4.11 -0.62 -8.66
C SER A 44 -2.84 -0.85 -9.43
N MET A 45 -1.84 -1.45 -8.79
CA MET A 45 -0.54 -1.74 -9.38
C MET A 45 -0.09 -3.15 -9.03
N LEU A 46 0.39 -3.87 -10.05
CA LEU A 46 1.03 -5.16 -9.85
C LEU A 46 2.46 -4.93 -9.42
N VAL A 47 2.83 -5.42 -8.24
CA VAL A 47 4.19 -5.36 -7.72
C VAL A 47 4.83 -6.75 -7.76
N PRO A 48 6.09 -6.88 -8.23
CA PRO A 48 6.83 -8.13 -8.22
C PRO A 48 7.39 -8.41 -6.82
N LEU A 49 6.50 -8.51 -5.84
CA LEU A 49 6.81 -8.81 -4.44
C LEU A 49 6.10 -10.10 -4.02
N ASP A 50 6.78 -10.92 -3.22
CA ASP A 50 6.15 -12.01 -2.48
C ASP A 50 5.01 -11.48 -1.58
N PRO A 51 3.99 -12.28 -1.26
CA PRO A 51 2.87 -11.89 -0.40
C PRO A 51 3.28 -11.25 0.92
N GLU A 52 4.34 -11.76 1.57
CA GLU A 52 4.86 -11.21 2.82
C GLU A 52 5.41 -9.78 2.66
N LYS A 53 6.15 -9.54 1.57
CA LYS A 53 6.71 -8.22 1.25
C LYS A 53 5.61 -7.25 0.79
N GLY A 54 4.67 -7.75 -0.03
CA GLY A 54 3.49 -7.01 -0.44
C GLY A 54 2.64 -6.56 0.75
N TYR A 55 2.50 -7.41 1.78
CA TYR A 55 1.79 -7.06 3.00
C TYR A 55 2.53 -5.98 3.81
N ARG A 56 3.85 -6.04 3.93
CA ARG A 56 4.63 -4.95 4.57
C ARG A 56 4.45 -3.62 3.85
N LEU A 57 4.46 -3.63 2.51
CA LEU A 57 4.18 -2.42 1.73
C LEU A 57 2.76 -1.92 2.02
N LEU A 58 1.77 -2.80 2.00
CA LEU A 58 0.37 -2.46 2.33
C LEU A 58 0.25 -1.81 3.72
N GLN A 59 0.94 -2.36 4.72
CA GLN A 59 0.98 -1.79 6.08
C GLN A 59 1.59 -0.40 6.07
N TYR A 60 2.73 -0.21 5.41
CA TYR A 60 3.38 1.08 5.31
C TYR A 60 2.47 2.14 4.66
N LEU A 61 1.79 1.80 3.56
CA LEU A 61 0.85 2.69 2.88
C LEU A 61 -0.34 3.05 3.79
N TYR A 62 -0.82 2.08 4.57
CA TYR A 62 -1.91 2.28 5.53
C TYR A 62 -1.50 3.17 6.71
N GLU A 63 -0.31 2.98 7.26
CA GLU A 63 0.23 3.76 8.38
C GLU A 63 0.51 5.21 7.98
N ASN A 64 1.06 5.42 6.79
CA ASN A 64 1.37 6.74 6.26
C ASN A 64 0.17 7.43 5.57
N VAL A 65 -1.00 6.79 5.55
CA VAL A 65 -2.22 7.36 4.97
C VAL A 65 -2.01 7.76 3.50
N VAL A 66 -1.30 6.92 2.75
CA VAL A 66 -0.96 7.23 1.36
C VAL A 66 -2.25 7.35 0.56
N GLN A 67 -2.40 8.49 -0.11
CA GLN A 67 -3.53 8.80 -0.96
C GLN A 67 -3.29 8.29 -2.39
N PRO A 68 -4.35 8.03 -3.18
CA PRO A 68 -4.19 7.52 -4.55
C PRO A 68 -3.42 8.47 -5.47
N GLU A 69 -3.34 9.76 -5.16
CA GLU A 69 -2.55 10.78 -5.86
C GLU A 69 -1.03 10.60 -5.61
N GLN A 70 -0.64 10.06 -4.46
CA GLN A 70 0.75 9.82 -4.07
C GLN A 70 1.19 8.37 -4.32
N TRP A 71 0.28 7.54 -4.82
CA TRP A 71 0.47 6.10 -4.94
C TRP A 71 1.69 5.74 -5.78
N ASP A 72 1.82 6.32 -6.96
CA ASP A 72 2.87 5.97 -7.91
C ASP A 72 4.26 6.31 -7.35
N ASP A 73 4.44 7.55 -6.86
CA ASP A 73 5.68 8.02 -6.23
C ASP A 73 6.09 7.15 -5.03
N VAL A 74 5.15 6.85 -4.12
CA VAL A 74 5.46 6.08 -2.91
C VAL A 74 5.79 4.62 -3.26
N ILE A 75 5.08 4.01 -4.20
CA ILE A 75 5.40 2.65 -4.63
C ILE A 75 6.77 2.63 -5.32
N ALA A 76 7.05 3.59 -6.21
CA ALA A 76 8.34 3.66 -6.90
C ALA A 76 9.53 3.86 -5.95
N ASP A 77 9.35 4.61 -4.86
CA ASP A 77 10.37 4.82 -3.84
C ASP A 77 10.57 3.58 -2.94
N HIS A 78 9.48 2.96 -2.49
CA HIS A 78 9.54 1.86 -1.51
C HIS A 78 9.72 0.46 -2.12
N LEU A 79 9.29 0.24 -3.37
CA LEU A 79 9.37 -1.06 -4.04
C LEU A 79 10.83 -1.57 -4.15
N PRO A 80 11.82 -0.77 -4.57
CA PRO A 80 13.22 -1.21 -4.64
C PRO A 80 13.77 -1.61 -3.26
N ALA A 81 13.44 -0.86 -2.22
CA ALA A 81 13.89 -1.14 -0.85
C ALA A 81 13.35 -2.47 -0.33
N LEU A 82 12.08 -2.78 -0.61
CA LEU A 82 11.44 -4.05 -0.25
C LEU A 82 11.90 -5.22 -1.12
N ALA A 83 12.16 -4.99 -2.41
CA ALA A 83 12.72 -5.98 -3.31
C ALA A 83 14.14 -6.39 -2.85
N ALA A 84 14.99 -5.40 -2.52
CA ALA A 84 16.34 -5.60 -2.03
C ALA A 84 16.42 -6.15 -0.60
N ALA A 85 15.38 -5.93 0.22
CA ALA A 85 15.35 -6.48 1.57
C ALA A 85 15.40 -8.02 1.52
N PRO A 86 16.41 -8.66 2.14
CA PRO A 86 16.42 -10.11 2.25
C PRO A 86 15.17 -10.56 3.00
N ARG A 87 14.62 -11.73 2.64
CA ARG A 87 13.60 -12.42 3.44
C ARG A 87 14.17 -12.53 4.85
N GLY A 88 13.62 -11.79 5.81
CA GLY A 88 14.30 -11.51 7.07
C GLY A 88 14.71 -12.79 7.82
N GLY A 89 16.01 -12.94 8.06
CA GLY A 89 16.57 -13.69 9.18
C GLY A 89 17.12 -15.09 8.89
N THR A 90 18.39 -15.20 8.46
CA THR A 90 19.48 -15.83 9.24
C THR A 90 20.81 -15.59 8.54
N ALA A 91 21.42 -14.44 8.81
CA ALA A 91 22.88 -14.39 8.88
C ALA A 91 23.21 -14.34 10.37
N ARG A 92 23.23 -15.50 11.01
CA ARG A 92 24.01 -15.65 12.24
C ARG A 92 25.44 -15.86 11.77
N GLU A 93 26.21 -14.81 11.91
CA GLU A 93 27.67 -14.86 11.91
C GLU A 93 28.12 -15.83 13.02
N GLN A 94 28.97 -16.79 12.66
CA GLN A 94 30.16 -17.28 13.39
C GLN A 94 30.65 -18.61 12.79
#